data_AF-A0A8J8FKZ9-F1
#
_entry.id   AF-A0A8J8FKZ9-F1
#
_cell.length_a   1.000
_cell.length_b   1.000
_cell.length_c   1.000
_cell.angle_alpha   90.00
_cell.angle_beta   90.00
_cell.angle_gamma   90.00
#
_symmetry.space_group_name_H-M   'P 1'
#
loop_
_entity.id
_entity.type
_entity.pdbx_description
1 polymer ?
#
loop_
_entity_poly.entity_id
_entity_poly.type
_entity_poly.pdbx_seq_one_letter_code
_entity_poly.pdbx_strand_id
1 'polypeptide(L)' 'NYKFNHFSHLTCSFGVSCYQVHDNSHQIIKRADDALYKAKDLGRNKVCIG' A
#
# COMPACT_ATOMS: atom_id res chain seq x y z
N ASN A 1 12.13 -2.29 -21.30
CA ASN A 1 12.72 -2.50 -19.97
C ASN A 1 13.62 -1.34 -19.59
N TYR A 2 13.19 -0.49 -18.65
CA TYR A 2 13.98 0.61 -18.12
C TYR A 2 14.79 0.12 -16.91
N LYS A 3 16.12 0.29 -16.91
CA LYS A 3 17.00 -0.13 -15.81
C LYS A 3 17.31 1.07 -14.90
N PHE A 4 16.96 0.96 -13.63
CA PHE A 4 17.29 1.95 -12.61
C PHE A 4 18.70 1.65 -12.06
N ASN A 5 19.72 2.33 -12.57
CA ASN A 5 21.14 2.05 -12.23
C ASN A 5 21.60 2.57 -10.85
N HIS A 6 20.73 3.21 -10.06
CA HIS A 6 21.13 3.89 -8.82
C HIS A 6 20.99 3.08 -7.52
N PHE A 7 20.30 1.94 -7.53
CA PHE A 7 20.06 1.16 -6.30
C PHE A 7 20.18 -0.35 -6.57
N SER A 8 20.86 -1.07 -5.69
CA SER A 8 21.04 -2.53 -5.78
C SER A 8 19.78 -3.31 -5.42
N HIS A 9 18.97 -2.79 -4.50
CA HIS A 9 17.70 -3.40 -4.07
C HIS A 9 16.74 -2.34 -3.55
N LEU A 10 15.53 -2.27 -4.12
CA LEU A 10 14.48 -1.36 -3.71
C LEU A 10 13.22 -2.17 -3.37
N THR A 11 12.65 -1.89 -2.20
CA THR A 11 11.40 -2.51 -1.75
C THR A 11 10.30 -1.48 -1.63
N CYS A 12 9.07 -1.90 -1.88
CA CYS A 12 7.88 -1.08 -1.69
C CYS A 12 6.95 -1.71 -0.64
N SER A 13 6.04 -0.92 -0.10
CA SER A 13 4.95 -1.41 0.77
C SER A 13 3.63 -0.92 0.21
N PHE A 14 2.58 -1.69 0.41
CA PHE A 14 1.27 -1.41 -0.19
C PHE A 14 0.16 -1.63 0.82
N GLY A 15 -0.87 -0.79 0.73
CA GLY A 15 -2.13 -1.00 1.41
C GLY A 15 -3.22 -1.30 0.39
N VAL A 16 -4.05 -2.28 0.68
CA VAL A 16 -5.11 -2.75 -0.22
C VAL A 16 -6.43 -2.73 0.54
N SER A 17 -7.48 -2.25 -0.11
CA SER A 17 -8.83 -2.27 0.44
C SER A 17 -9.79 -2.90 -0.58
N CYS A 18 -10.76 -3.67 -0.08
CA CYS A 18 -11.88 -4.15 -0.88
C CYS A 18 -13.05 -3.19 -0.75
N TYR A 19 -13.74 -2.89 -1.85
CA TYR A 19 -15.00 -2.13 -1.82
C TYR A 19 -16.00 -2.77 -0.87
N GLN A 20 -16.64 -1.94 -0.04
CA GLN A 20 -17.77 -2.34 0.80
C GLN A 20 -19.04 -1.65 0.29
N VAL A 21 -20.19 -2.31 0.44
CA VAL A 21 -21.48 -1.73 0.06
C VAL A 21 -21.66 -0.39 0.78
N HIS A 22 -22.01 0.65 -0.01
CA HIS A 22 -22.12 2.05 0.41
C HIS A 22 -20.82 2.82 0.64
N ASP A 23 -19.66 2.23 0.32
CA ASP A 23 -18.42 3.01 0.28
C ASP A 23 -18.50 4.10 -0.79
N ASN A 24 -18.07 5.30 -0.42
CA ASN A 24 -17.64 6.30 -1.38
C ASN A 24 -16.13 6.16 -1.67
N SER A 25 -15.67 6.85 -2.72
CA SER A 25 -14.27 6.82 -3.15
C SER A 25 -13.29 7.20 -2.03
N HIS A 26 -13.65 8.18 -1.20
CA HIS A 26 -12.80 8.63 -0.10
C HIS A 26 -12.62 7.55 0.97
N GLN A 27 -13.68 6.79 1.30
CA GLN A 27 -13.62 5.71 2.28
C GLN A 27 -12.72 4.55 1.83
N ILE A 28 -12.83 4.15 0.55
CA ILE A 28 -12.00 3.07 -0.03
C ILE A 28 -10.54 3.48 -0.03
N ILE A 29 -10.23 4.70 -0.49
CA ILE A 29 -8.88 5.25 -0.55
C ILE A 29 -8.30 5.37 0.85
N LYS A 30 -9.08 5.90 1.81
CA LYS A 30 -8.64 6.03 3.20
C LYS A 30 -8.27 4.68 3.82
N ARG A 31 -9.08 3.63 3.62
CA ARG A 31 -8.73 2.27 4.11
C ARG A 31 -7.45 1.73 3.47
N ALA A 32 -7.27 1.94 2.16
CA ALA A 32 -6.04 1.54 1.49
C ALA A 32 -4.83 2.31 2.03
N ASP A 33 -4.96 3.61 2.29
CA ASP A 33 -3.90 4.44 2.86
C ASP A 33 -3.57 4.03 4.31
N ASP A 34 -4.59 3.84 5.15
CA ASP A 34 -4.43 3.34 6.53
C ASP A 34 -3.69 1.98 6.54
N ALA A 35 -4.02 1.09 5.60
CA ALA A 35 -3.33 -0.19 5.43
C ALA A 35 -1.89 -0.03 4.92
N LEU A 36 -1.60 0.97 4.08
CA LEU A 36 -0.24 1.27 3.62
C LEU A 36 0.64 1.72 4.79
N TYR A 37 0.14 2.60 5.64
CA TYR A 37 0.87 3.02 6.84
C TYR A 37 1.10 1.84 7.79
N LYS A 38 0.09 0.98 8.00
CA LYS A 38 0.27 -0.26 8.76
C LYS A 38 1.37 -1.15 8.19
N ALA A 39 1.45 -1.29 6.86
CA ALA A 39 2.51 -2.05 6.21
C ALA A 39 3.91 -1.46 6.51
N LYS A 40 4.03 -0.13 6.53
CA LYS A 40 5.28 0.56 6.87
C LYS A 40 5.68 0.37 8.32
N ASP A 41 4.72 0.46 9.25
CA ASP A 41 4.96 0.35 10.69
C ASP A 41 5.33 -1.07 11.12
N LEU A 42 4.76 -2.09 10.47
CA LEU A 42 5.08 -3.49 10.74
C LEU A 42 6.45 -3.94 10.18
N GLY A 43 7.28 -3.04 9.67
CA GLY A 43 8.62 -3.34 9.17
C GLY A 43 8.79 -3.27 7.65
N ARG A 44 7.87 -2.62 6.92
CA ARG A 44 7.93 -2.38 5.46
C ARG A 44 8.00 -3.67 4.63
N ASN A 45 8.34 -3.54 3.35
CA ASN A 45 8.39 -4.60 2.32
C ASN A 45 7.22 -5.60 2.40
N LYS A 46 6.00 -5.10 2.58
CA LYS A 46 4.81 -5.93 2.78
C LYS A 46 3.54 -5.29 2.26
N VAL A 47 2.51 -6.12 2.18
CA VAL A 47 1.14 -5.71 1.86
C VAL A 47 0.30 -5.87 3.12
N CYS A 48 -0.55 -4.89 3.41
CA CYS A 48 -1.55 -5.00 4.46
C CYS A 48 -2.93 -4.70 3.88
N ILE A 49 -3.95 -5.33 4.46
CA ILE A 49 -5.35 -5.20 4.05
C ILE A 49 -6.09 -4.32 5.06
N GLY A 50 -6.92 -3.42 4.55
CA GLY A 50 -7.75 -2.47 5.30
C GLY A 50 -9.24 -2.60 5.00
#